data_AF-F0YP83-F1
#
_entry.id   AF-F0YP83-F1
#
_cell.length_a   1.000
_cell.length_b   1.000
_cell.length_c   1.000
_cell.angle_alpha   90.00
_cell.angle_beta   90.00
_cell.angle_gamma   90.00
#
_symmetry.space_group_name_H-M   'P 1'
#
loop_
_entity.id
_entity.type
_entity.pdbx_description
1 polymer ?
#
loop_
_entity_poly.entity_id
_entity_poly.type
_entity_poly.pdbx_seq_one_letter_code
_entity_poly.pdbx_strand_id
1 'polypeptide(L)'
;SLDPQQSMLLDVGYTTLNQKFLTGCARPVRDALMHENIGVFVGVEASGFHSHQVGKTSLTGGSLSVTSGRLSYTLGLVGPCNSIDTACASALAALHLCAGSVRDNYADGIGIGTKILSWAANLAMSEAMMTSPLG
;
A
#
# COMPACT_ATOMS: atom_id res chain seq x y z
N SER A 1 6.59 -4.64 16.20
CA SER A 1 6.91 -5.42 14.98
C SER A 1 6.12 -4.86 13.81
N LEU A 2 6.64 -4.89 12.58
CA LEU A 2 5.99 -4.38 11.37
C LEU A 2 5.03 -5.44 10.79
N ASP A 3 3.87 -5.03 10.28
CA ASP A 3 2.93 -5.94 9.59
C ASP A 3 3.59 -6.47 8.30
N PRO A 4 3.62 -7.80 8.07
CA PRO A 4 4.07 -8.39 6.81
C PRO A 4 3.43 -7.76 5.56
N GLN A 5 2.17 -7.31 5.62
CA GLN A 5 1.53 -6.57 4.53
C GLN A 5 2.28 -5.29 4.19
N GLN A 6 2.68 -4.54 5.21
CA GLN A 6 3.42 -3.28 5.02
C GLN A 6 4.81 -3.56 4.47
N SER A 7 5.48 -4.62 4.95
CA SER A 7 6.79 -5.03 4.42
C SER A 7 6.72 -5.39 2.93
N MET A 8 5.76 -6.23 2.53
CA MET A 8 5.58 -6.61 1.12
C MET A 8 5.20 -5.42 0.25
N LEU A 9 4.32 -4.55 0.75
CA LEU A 9 3.95 -3.34 0.02
C LEU A 9 5.15 -2.43 -0.25
N LEU A 10 6.01 -2.24 0.75
CA LEU A 10 7.19 -1.41 0.60
C LEU A 10 8.15 -1.99 -0.44
N ASP A 11 8.35 -3.31 -0.43
CA ASP A 11 9.24 -4.00 -1.37
C ASP A 11 8.72 -3.93 -2.81
N VAL A 12 7.43 -4.21 -3.02
CA VAL A 12 6.78 -4.14 -4.34
C VAL A 12 6.74 -2.70 -4.86
N GLY A 13 6.36 -1.75 -4.01
CA GLY A 13 6.30 -0.33 -4.37
C GLY A 13 7.67 0.22 -4.72
N TYR A 14 8.69 -0.10 -3.92
CA TYR A 14 10.08 0.24 -4.20
C TYR A 14 10.53 -0.35 -5.54
N THR A 15 10.33 -1.65 -5.75
CA THR A 15 10.76 -2.35 -6.97
C THR A 15 10.10 -1.77 -8.22
N THR A 16 8.81 -1.46 -8.15
CA THR A 16 8.06 -0.90 -9.28
C THR A 16 8.56 0.50 -9.64
N LEU A 17 8.79 1.36 -8.64
CA LEU A 17 9.35 2.70 -8.87
C LEU A 17 10.80 2.62 -9.38
N ASN A 18 11.60 1.74 -8.80
CA ASN A 18 12.98 1.50 -9.23
C ASN A 18 13.05 1.06 -10.70
N GLN A 19 12.18 0.14 -11.13
CA GLN A 19 12.13 -0.32 -12.53
C GLN A 19 11.72 0.80 -13.50
N LYS A 20 10.70 1.61 -13.14
CA LYS A 20 10.18 2.68 -13.98
C LYS A 20 11.14 3.87 -14.09
N PHE A 21 11.84 4.22 -13.01
CA PHE A 21 12.63 5.46 -12.94
C PHE A 21 14.14 5.26 -13.05
N LEU A 22 14.67 4.04 -12.89
CA LEU A 22 16.12 3.80 -12.86
C LEU A 22 16.66 2.76 -13.85
N THR A 23 15.90 2.37 -14.87
CA THR A 23 16.51 1.61 -15.98
C THR A 23 17.56 2.48 -16.69
N GLY A 24 18.82 2.40 -16.24
CA GLY A 24 19.97 3.12 -16.81
C GLY A 24 20.52 4.31 -16.00
N CYS A 25 20.02 4.60 -14.79
CA CYS A 25 20.55 5.71 -13.96
C CYS A 25 21.58 5.23 -12.93
N ALA A 26 22.71 5.91 -12.83
CA ALA A 26 23.78 5.64 -11.85
C ALA A 26 23.54 6.24 -10.45
N ARG A 27 22.41 6.93 -10.25
CA ARG A 27 22.03 7.61 -8.99
C ARG A 27 21.11 6.74 -8.12
N PRO A 28 21.14 6.87 -6.78
CA PRO A 28 20.19 6.22 -5.89
C PRO A 28 18.74 6.62 -6.21
N VAL A 29 17.80 5.66 -6.11
CA VAL A 29 16.37 5.90 -6.44
C VAL A 29 15.75 7.02 -5.61
N ARG A 30 16.20 7.15 -4.36
CA ARG A 30 15.70 8.15 -3.44
C ARG A 30 16.05 9.55 -3.93
N ASP A 31 17.30 9.78 -4.31
CA ASP A 31 17.74 11.08 -4.86
C ASP A 31 17.02 11.39 -6.18
N ALA A 32 16.57 10.34 -6.87
CA ALA A 32 15.82 10.47 -8.10
C ALA A 32 14.37 10.89 -7.95
N LEU A 33 13.78 10.58 -6.79
CA LEU A 33 12.35 10.72 -6.52
C LEU A 33 12.07 11.77 -5.42
N MET A 34 13.11 12.28 -4.77
CA MET A 34 12.97 13.22 -3.67
C MET A 34 12.35 14.53 -4.16
N HIS A 35 11.24 14.92 -3.54
CA HIS A 35 10.39 16.06 -3.90
C HIS A 35 9.65 15.94 -5.23
N GLU A 36 9.62 14.75 -5.84
CA GLU A 36 8.79 14.52 -7.02
C GLU A 36 7.30 14.50 -6.65
N ASN A 37 6.48 15.11 -7.51
CA ASN A 37 5.03 15.14 -7.36
C ASN A 37 4.41 13.82 -7.83
N ILE A 38 4.77 12.74 -7.14
CA ILE A 38 4.26 11.38 -7.38
C ILE A 38 3.30 11.02 -6.23
N GLY A 39 2.06 10.76 -6.57
CA GLY A 39 1.05 10.26 -5.65
C GLY A 39 1.18 8.76 -5.38
N VAL A 40 0.97 8.39 -4.12
CA VAL A 40 0.94 7.01 -3.62
C VAL A 40 -0.49 6.65 -3.24
N PHE A 41 -1.08 5.73 -4.00
CA PHE A 41 -2.43 5.23 -3.76
C PHE A 41 -2.36 3.75 -3.41
N VAL A 42 -2.69 3.41 -2.16
CA VAL A 42 -2.59 2.06 -1.63
C VAL A 42 -3.98 1.49 -1.37
N GLY A 43 -4.36 0.44 -2.09
CA GLY A 43 -5.53 -0.38 -1.74
C GLY A 43 -5.13 -1.41 -0.69
N VAL A 44 -5.65 -1.31 0.53
CA VAL A 44 -5.27 -2.18 1.65
C VAL A 44 -6.47 -2.44 2.57
N GLU A 45 -6.55 -3.65 3.09
CA GLU A 45 -7.56 -4.08 4.08
C GLU A 45 -6.85 -4.51 5.36
N ALA A 46 -7.45 -4.26 6.52
CA ALA A 46 -6.85 -4.60 7.79
C ALA A 46 -6.50 -6.10 7.87
N SER A 47 -5.21 -6.41 8.04
CA SER A 47 -4.70 -7.77 8.16
C SER A 47 -5.16 -8.49 9.43
N GLY A 48 -5.50 -7.73 10.47
CA GLY A 48 -5.73 -8.25 11.83
C GLY A 48 -4.44 -8.63 12.58
N PHE A 49 -3.26 -8.41 11.99
CA PHE A 49 -1.96 -8.82 12.56
C PHE A 49 -1.64 -8.14 13.90
N HIS A 50 -2.10 -6.89 14.11
CA HIS A 50 -1.89 -6.13 15.34
C HIS A 50 -3.09 -6.07 16.28
N SER A 51 -4.17 -6.81 16.00
CA SER A 51 -5.42 -6.78 16.78
C SER A 51 -5.25 -7.03 18.29
N HIS A 52 -4.16 -7.70 18.68
CA HIS A 52 -3.86 -8.05 20.08
C HIS A 52 -2.52 -7.49 20.62
N GLN A 53 -1.79 -6.66 19.86
CA GLN A 53 -0.49 -6.15 20.30
C GLN A 53 -0.58 -4.68 20.71
N VAL A 54 -0.40 -4.39 22.00
CA VAL A 54 -0.24 -3.03 22.54
C VAL A 54 1.24 -2.76 22.83
N GLY A 55 1.83 -1.78 22.15
CA GLY A 55 3.24 -1.41 22.30
C GLY A 55 3.60 -0.14 21.52
N LYS A 56 4.82 0.37 21.74
CA LYS A 56 5.32 1.64 21.14
C LYS A 56 5.17 1.71 19.60
N THR A 57 5.21 0.58 18.91
CA THR A 57 5.08 0.51 17.45
C THR A 57 3.71 0.06 16.97
N SER A 58 2.73 -0.15 17.85
CA SER A 58 1.43 -0.72 17.44
C SER A 58 0.65 0.23 16.54
N LEU A 59 0.69 1.54 16.84
CA LEU A 59 -0.01 2.56 16.06
C LEU A 59 0.55 2.67 14.63
N THR A 60 1.87 2.58 14.48
CA THR A 60 2.54 2.72 13.18
C THR A 60 2.78 1.39 12.46
N GLY A 61 2.75 0.27 13.20
CA GLY A 61 3.04 -1.05 12.67
C GLY A 61 1.85 -1.73 12.00
N GLY A 62 0.62 -1.35 12.38
CA GLY A 62 -0.62 -1.96 11.87
C GLY A 62 -1.66 -0.99 11.32
N SER A 63 -1.45 0.33 11.40
CA SER A 63 -2.40 1.30 10.82
C SER A 63 -2.32 1.29 9.29
N LEU A 64 -3.49 1.18 8.65
CA LEU A 64 -3.64 1.22 7.19
C LEU A 64 -3.12 2.55 6.60
N SER A 65 -3.34 3.67 7.28
CA SER A 65 -2.88 5.00 6.83
C SER A 65 -1.35 5.11 6.77
N VAL A 66 -0.66 4.36 7.61
CA VAL A 66 0.80 4.40 7.69
C VAL A 66 1.45 3.65 6.51
N THR A 67 0.72 2.72 5.88
CA THR A 67 1.21 1.94 4.75
C THR A 67 1.60 2.81 3.55
N SER A 68 0.72 3.72 3.10
CA SER A 68 1.02 4.66 2.01
C SER A 68 2.05 5.71 2.45
N GLY A 69 1.92 6.23 3.67
CA GLY A 69 2.82 7.24 4.23
C GLY A 69 4.26 6.76 4.36
N ARG A 70 4.50 5.49 4.71
CA ARG A 70 5.85 4.92 4.76
C ARG A 70 6.54 4.94 3.40
N LEU A 71 5.82 4.62 2.32
CA LEU A 71 6.40 4.61 0.98
C LEU A 71 6.72 6.04 0.51
N SER A 72 5.76 6.96 0.66
CA SER A 72 5.97 8.39 0.35
C SER A 72 7.13 8.98 1.16
N TYR A 73 7.18 8.74 2.47
CA TYR A 73 8.25 9.24 3.34
C TYR A 73 9.63 8.66 3.00
N THR A 74 9.72 7.34 2.74
CA THR A 74 10.99 6.67 2.46
C THR A 74 11.62 7.15 1.15
N LEU A 75 10.78 7.44 0.16
CA LEU A 75 11.20 7.88 -1.18
C LEU A 75 11.20 9.41 -1.36
N GLY A 76 10.68 10.16 -0.39
CA GLY A 76 10.61 11.61 -0.44
C GLY A 76 9.55 12.15 -1.40
N LEU A 77 8.48 11.39 -1.68
CA LEU A 77 7.42 11.78 -2.60
C LEU A 77 6.49 12.80 -1.95
N VAL A 78 6.12 13.86 -2.67
CA VAL A 78 5.28 14.95 -2.14
C VAL A 78 3.87 15.00 -2.75
N GLY A 79 3.52 14.05 -3.62
CA GLY A 79 2.19 13.95 -4.19
C GLY A 79 1.14 13.37 -3.22
N PRO A 80 -0.12 13.18 -3.68
CA PRO A 80 -1.21 12.64 -2.88
C PRO A 80 -0.85 11.31 -2.21
N CYS A 81 -1.16 11.13 -0.92
CA CYS A 81 -0.82 9.92 -0.17
C CYS A 81 -2.07 9.32 0.48
N ASN A 82 -2.63 8.29 -0.13
CA ASN A 82 -3.93 7.73 0.25
C ASN A 82 -3.84 6.22 0.48
N SER A 83 -4.36 5.77 1.63
CA SER A 83 -4.70 4.37 1.87
C SER A 83 -6.21 4.20 1.76
N ILE A 84 -6.64 3.22 0.96
CA ILE A 84 -8.03 3.04 0.52
C ILE A 84 -8.48 1.65 0.92
N ASP A 85 -9.55 1.61 1.70
CA ASP A 85 -10.24 0.39 2.09
C ASP A 85 -11.68 0.43 1.59
N THR A 86 -11.94 -0.35 0.55
CA THR A 86 -13.27 -0.66 0.04
C THR A 86 -13.44 -2.18 -0.04
N ALA A 87 -12.88 -2.91 0.93
CA ALA A 87 -12.83 -4.37 0.99
C ALA A 87 -12.28 -5.01 -0.30
N CYS A 88 -13.03 -5.93 -0.93
CA CYS A 88 -12.59 -6.64 -2.13
C CYS A 88 -12.28 -5.73 -3.33
N ALA A 89 -12.78 -4.48 -3.33
CA ALA A 89 -12.53 -3.52 -4.40
C ALA A 89 -11.36 -2.57 -4.12
N SER A 90 -10.65 -2.68 -2.97
CA SER A 90 -9.63 -1.70 -2.53
C SER A 90 -8.56 -1.44 -3.58
N ALA A 91 -8.04 -2.49 -4.22
CA ALA A 91 -7.02 -2.35 -5.27
C ALA A 91 -7.55 -1.60 -6.50
N LEU A 92 -8.79 -1.87 -6.92
CA LEU A 92 -9.41 -1.20 -8.05
C LEU A 92 -9.76 0.25 -7.74
N ALA A 93 -10.24 0.54 -6.53
CA ALA A 93 -10.48 1.89 -6.04
C ALA A 93 -9.18 2.71 -5.98
N ALA A 94 -8.08 2.11 -5.52
CA ALA A 94 -6.75 2.74 -5.54
C ALA A 94 -6.27 3.07 -6.95
N LEU A 95 -6.41 2.13 -7.89
CA LEU A 95 -6.08 2.40 -9.29
C LEU A 95 -6.97 3.47 -9.91
N HIS A 96 -8.27 3.47 -9.59
CA HIS A 96 -9.21 4.49 -10.07
C HIS A 96 -8.80 5.90 -9.63
N LEU A 97 -8.49 6.07 -8.35
CA LEU A 97 -8.05 7.36 -7.80
C LEU A 97 -6.69 7.79 -8.36
N CYS A 98 -5.75 6.85 -8.51
CA CYS A 98 -4.46 7.11 -9.16
C CYS A 98 -4.63 7.54 -10.62
N ALA A 99 -5.51 6.89 -11.38
CA ALA A 99 -5.77 7.26 -12.77
C ALA A 99 -6.41 8.65 -12.85
N GLY A 100 -7.30 9.00 -11.91
CA GLY A 100 -7.89 10.33 -11.79
C GLY A 100 -6.82 11.41 -11.56
N SER A 101 -5.92 11.21 -10.59
CA SER A 101 -4.88 12.21 -10.28
C SER A 101 -3.94 12.48 -11.46
N VAL A 102 -3.62 11.44 -12.24
CA VAL A 102 -2.80 11.56 -13.45
C VAL A 102 -3.58 12.27 -14.56
N ARG A 103 -4.85 11.89 -14.79
CA ARG A 103 -5.69 12.49 -15.84
C ARG A 103 -5.92 13.99 -15.64
N ASP A 104 -6.07 14.40 -14.39
CA ASP A 104 -6.33 15.78 -14.03
C ASP A 104 -5.03 16.61 -13.89
N ASN A 105 -3.87 16.00 -14.19
CA ASN A 105 -2.53 16.60 -14.02
C ASN A 105 -2.25 17.11 -12.59
N TYR A 106 -2.89 16.54 -11.57
CA TYR A 106 -2.61 16.89 -10.18
C TYR A 106 -1.27 16.31 -9.71
N ALA A 107 -0.91 15.12 -10.18
CA ALA A 107 0.35 14.44 -9.86
C ALA A 107 0.61 13.30 -10.85
N ASP A 108 1.88 12.94 -11.05
CA ASP A 108 2.22 11.59 -11.49
C ASP A 108 1.76 10.59 -10.42
N GLY A 109 1.54 9.32 -10.77
CA GLY A 109 0.90 8.39 -9.85
C GLY A 109 1.47 6.99 -9.88
N ILE A 110 1.57 6.39 -8.69
CA ILE A 110 1.67 4.94 -8.50
C ILE A 110 0.49 4.44 -7.69
N GLY A 111 -0.24 3.47 -8.26
CA GLY A 111 -1.29 2.73 -7.58
C GLY A 111 -0.78 1.33 -7.21
N ILE A 112 -0.87 0.97 -5.94
CA ILE A 112 -0.42 -0.33 -5.39
C ILE A 112 -1.59 -0.93 -4.64
N GLY A 113 -1.96 -2.18 -4.93
CA GLY A 113 -2.94 -2.92 -4.14
C GLY A 113 -2.27 -4.07 -3.41
N THR A 114 -2.51 -4.21 -2.10
CA THR A 114 -2.06 -5.38 -1.34
C THR A 114 -3.18 -5.91 -0.46
N LYS A 115 -3.27 -7.24 -0.38
CA LYS A 115 -4.16 -7.94 0.54
C LYS A 115 -3.43 -9.16 1.06
N ILE A 116 -3.22 -9.23 2.37
CA ILE A 116 -2.87 -10.49 3.04
C ILE A 116 -4.04 -10.87 3.92
N LEU A 117 -4.66 -12.00 3.61
CA LEU A 117 -5.72 -12.55 4.44
C LEU A 117 -5.08 -13.24 5.66
N SER A 118 -5.40 -12.82 6.87
CA SER A 118 -5.03 -13.59 8.05
C SER A 118 -5.91 -14.83 8.20
N TRP A 119 -5.43 -15.82 8.94
CA TRP A 119 -6.20 -17.03 9.24
C TRP A 119 -7.53 -16.70 9.95
N ALA A 120 -7.51 -15.76 10.89
CA ALA A 120 -8.71 -15.31 11.59
C ALA A 120 -9.74 -14.65 10.64
N ALA A 121 -9.27 -13.83 9.70
CA ALA A 121 -10.14 -13.24 8.68
C ALA A 121 -10.74 -14.31 7.75
N ASN A 122 -9.94 -15.32 7.36
CA ASN A 122 -10.43 -16.44 6.56
C ASN A 122 -11.52 -17.24 7.29
N LEU A 123 -11.30 -17.55 8.57
CA LEU A 123 -12.28 -18.27 9.39
C LEU A 123 -13.59 -17.48 9.52
N ALA A 124 -13.52 -16.18 9.79
CA ALA A 124 -14.69 -15.31 9.87
C ALA A 124 -15.46 -15.26 8.54
N MET A 125 -14.76 -15.23 7.40
CA MET A 125 -15.38 -15.32 6.08
C MET A 125 -16.03 -16.69 5.85
N SER A 126 -15.44 -17.77 6.35
CA SER A 126 -16.00 -19.11 6.27
C SER A 126 -17.28 -19.27 7.10
N GLU A 127 -17.28 -18.75 8.33
CA GLU A 127 -18.47 -18.69 9.19
C GLU A 127 -19.58 -17.84 8.57
N ALA A 128 -19.22 -16.78 7.85
CA ALA A 128 -20.15 -15.94 7.09
C ALA A 128 -20.59 -16.56 5.74
N MET A 129 -20.17 -17.79 5.42
CA MET A 129 -20.44 -18.50 4.16
C MET A 129 -19.98 -17.73 2.91
N MET A 130 -18.88 -16.99 3.03
CA MET A 130 -18.27 -16.21 1.94
C MET A 130 -17.13 -16.96 1.22
N THR A 131 -16.82 -18.19 1.64
CA THR A 131 -15.76 -19.02 1.06
C THR A 131 -16.32 -20.24 0.36
N SER A 132 -15.75 -20.61 -0.79
CA SER A 132 -16.07 -21.87 -1.48
C SER A 132 -15.72 -23.07 -0.57
N PRO A 133 -16.63 -24.05 -0.39
CA PRO A 133 -16.32 -25.28 0.35
C PRO A 133 -15.39 -26.23 -0.42
N LEU A 134 -15.11 -25.95 -1.70
CA LEU A 134 -14.25 -26.76 -2.56
C LEU A 134 -12.83 -26.20 -2.73
N GLY A 135 -12.54 -25.05 -2.12
CA GLY A 135 -11.37 -24.23 -2.45
C GLY A 135 -11.65 -23.26 -3.58
#